data_AF-A0A961I0G0-F1
#
_entry.id   AF-A0A961I0G0-F1
#
_cell.length_a   1.000
_cell.length_b   1.000
_cell.length_c   1.000
_cell.angle_alpha   90.00
_cell.angle_beta   90.00
_cell.angle_gamma   90.00
#
_symmetry.space_group_name_H-M   'P 1'
#
loop_
_entity.id
_entity.type
_entity.pdbx_description
1 polymer ?
#
loop_
_entity_poly.entity_id
_entity_poly.type
_entity_poly.pdbx_seq_one_letter_code
_entity_poly.pdbx_strand_id
1 'polypeptide(L)'
;MFAPEHVSATIRATEDREHLASAVQADSALGYYKTLRLILGRNADAFDPGCIAEITRRLKSSEYFKDVDRDEMPEHIQAWCRDLVNDPQTERRFHNLHRIFRAKAEQVIDGARDADGHFDAGHLGDRDRLRVIRLGVCAAVCAIVLTGRPLRLRNAIWLRYRGRRANINPKAGWEFFIPAEEAKAGVKIPEMSPRADRQGPDVLDWYLREIRPLIDPDNKSIYLFASIQTAGGRMNPSTFRNWFQSAANDAGIPMTFHRFRHGFASILIREGESMRIIADMLANTVGVCATRYAFLDPDRSARQAQEAMTRAADKAERRIRKGGRR
;
A
#
# COMPACT_ATOMS: atom_id res chain seq x y z
N MET A 1 21.52 33.78 1.06
CA MET A 1 20.27 33.01 1.30
C MET A 1 20.53 31.66 1.98
N PHE A 2 21.72 31.06 1.88
CA PHE A 2 22.06 29.80 2.57
C PHE A 2 23.28 29.96 3.47
N ALA A 3 23.18 30.83 4.47
CA ALA A 3 24.18 30.89 5.52
C ALA A 3 23.73 29.98 6.68
N PRO A 4 24.64 29.40 7.48
CA PRO A 4 24.28 28.42 8.53
C PRO A 4 23.21 28.94 9.49
N GLU A 5 23.28 30.22 9.85
CA GLU A 5 22.34 30.92 10.71
C GLU A 5 20.92 30.99 10.12
N HIS A 6 20.79 31.21 8.80
CA HIS A 6 19.49 31.25 8.13
C HIS A 6 18.84 29.87 8.12
N VAL A 7 19.62 28.81 7.88
CA VAL A 7 19.08 27.45 7.90
C VAL A 7 18.63 27.08 9.31
N SER A 8 19.46 27.40 10.31
CA SER A 8 19.12 27.26 11.73
C SER A 8 17.83 28.00 12.10
N ALA A 9 17.64 29.22 11.59
CA ALA A 9 16.44 30.01 11.83
C ALA A 9 15.19 29.38 11.19
N THR A 10 15.29 28.85 9.96
CA THR A 10 14.15 28.19 9.32
C THR A 10 13.74 26.89 10.02
N ILE A 11 14.71 26.10 10.51
CA ILE A 11 14.41 24.88 11.28
C ILE A 11 13.65 25.26 12.56
N ARG A 12 14.18 26.21 13.36
CA ARG A 12 13.49 26.71 14.56
C ARG A 12 12.09 27.22 14.26
N ALA A 13 11.92 28.05 13.22
CA ALA A 13 10.61 28.57 12.85
C ALA A 13 9.62 27.49 12.42
N THR A 14 10.11 26.34 11.93
CA THR A 14 9.27 25.18 11.62
C THR A 14 8.87 24.44 12.89
N GLU A 15 9.80 24.26 13.82
CA GLU A 15 9.57 23.66 15.15
C GLU A 15 8.58 24.50 15.97
N ASP A 16 8.81 25.81 16.08
CA ASP A 16 7.98 26.74 16.86
C ASP A 16 6.51 26.77 16.40
N ARG A 17 6.24 26.36 15.16
CA ARG A 17 4.91 26.34 14.57
C ARG A 17 4.23 24.98 14.64
N GLU A 18 4.86 23.94 15.20
CA GLU A 18 4.34 22.56 15.19
C GLU A 18 2.92 22.42 15.74
N HIS A 19 2.55 23.28 16.70
CA HIS A 19 1.26 23.29 17.38
C HIS A 19 0.11 23.81 16.49
N LEU A 20 0.41 24.38 15.33
CA LEU A 20 -0.59 24.94 14.42
C LEU A 20 -1.14 23.87 13.47
N ALA A 21 -2.46 23.88 13.21
CA ALA A 21 -3.10 22.95 12.28
C ALA A 21 -2.56 23.06 10.83
N SER A 22 -1.99 24.20 10.45
CA SER A 22 -1.37 24.45 9.15
C SER A 22 0.14 24.17 9.11
N ALA A 23 0.72 23.65 10.19
CA ALA A 23 2.15 23.41 10.28
C ALA A 23 2.60 22.31 9.32
N VAL A 24 3.81 22.47 8.77
CA VAL A 24 4.44 21.41 7.99
C VAL A 24 4.78 20.27 8.95
N GLN A 25 4.21 19.10 8.72
CA GLN A 25 4.47 17.91 9.52
C GLN A 25 5.97 17.57 9.56
N ALA A 26 6.43 17.05 10.69
CA ALA A 26 7.85 16.82 10.95
C ALA A 26 8.51 15.90 9.90
N ASP A 27 7.77 14.92 9.34
CA ASP A 27 8.23 14.05 8.25
C ASP A 27 8.52 14.79 6.95
N SER A 28 7.63 15.71 6.59
CA SER A 28 7.68 16.53 5.40
C SER A 28 8.77 17.59 5.54
N ALA A 29 8.85 18.22 6.70
CA ALA A 29 9.91 19.16 7.06
C ALA A 29 11.28 18.48 6.99
N LEU A 30 11.46 17.32 7.61
CA LEU A 30 12.69 16.54 7.54
C LEU A 30 13.04 16.18 6.09
N GLY A 31 12.05 15.82 5.27
CA GLY A 31 12.20 15.59 3.84
C GLY A 31 12.76 16.81 3.10
N TYR A 32 12.16 17.99 3.31
CA TYR A 32 12.64 19.24 2.70
C TYR A 32 14.07 19.57 3.11
N TYR A 33 14.41 19.45 4.39
CA TYR A 33 15.78 19.72 4.85
C TYR A 33 16.78 18.68 4.36
N LYS A 34 16.41 17.39 4.26
CA LYS A 34 17.25 16.34 3.63
C LYS A 34 17.49 16.67 2.14
N THR A 35 16.48 17.16 1.42
CA THR A 35 16.61 17.61 0.02
C THR A 35 17.50 18.86 -0.10
N LEU A 36 17.31 19.87 0.76
CA LEU A 36 18.17 21.05 0.79
C LEU A 36 19.63 20.67 1.05
N ARG A 37 19.88 19.81 2.03
CA ARG A 37 21.21 19.28 2.31
C ARG A 37 21.83 18.59 1.09
N LEU A 38 21.05 17.78 0.37
CA LEU A 38 21.52 17.09 -0.83
C LEU A 38 21.88 18.08 -1.95
N ILE A 39 21.06 19.10 -2.18
CA ILE A 39 21.31 20.12 -3.21
C ILE A 39 22.58 20.90 -2.87
N LEU A 40 22.71 21.37 -1.62
CA LEU A 40 23.91 22.10 -1.17
C LEU A 40 25.16 21.22 -1.28
N GLY A 41 25.07 19.95 -0.88
CA GLY A 41 26.19 19.00 -0.98
C GLY A 41 26.63 18.69 -2.41
N ARG A 42 25.73 18.77 -3.39
CA ARG A 42 26.07 18.57 -4.81
C ARG A 42 26.66 19.80 -5.49
N ASN A 43 26.59 20.97 -4.84
CA ASN A 43 27.09 22.25 -5.33
C ASN A 43 28.07 22.84 -4.31
N ALA A 44 28.93 22.00 -3.72
CA ALA A 44 29.84 22.39 -2.64
C ALA A 44 30.92 23.40 -3.08
N ASP A 45 31.07 23.60 -4.39
CA ASP A 45 31.88 24.65 -5.02
C ASP A 45 31.21 26.03 -4.99
N ALA A 46 29.88 26.06 -4.94
CA ALA A 46 29.08 27.30 -4.92
C ALA A 46 28.54 27.67 -3.53
N PHE A 47 28.58 26.76 -2.56
CA PHE A 47 28.00 26.95 -1.22
C PHE A 47 28.94 26.53 -0.10
N ASP A 48 28.84 27.21 1.03
CA ASP A 48 29.63 26.91 2.23
C ASP A 48 29.36 25.48 2.76
N PRO A 49 30.40 24.62 2.83
CA PRO A 49 30.30 23.30 3.45
C PRO A 49 29.79 23.31 4.91
N GLY A 50 30.00 24.42 5.64
CA GLY A 50 29.49 24.63 6.99
C GLY A 50 27.95 24.53 7.09
N CYS A 51 27.23 24.92 6.04
CA CYS A 51 25.77 24.81 5.98
C CYS A 51 25.29 23.36 6.00
N ILE A 52 26.01 22.45 5.35
CA ILE A 52 25.67 21.02 5.29
C ILE A 52 25.86 20.37 6.66
N ALA A 53 26.98 20.71 7.32
CA ALA A 53 27.28 20.24 8.67
C ALA A 53 26.22 20.75 9.66
N GLU A 54 25.85 22.03 9.57
CA GLU A 54 24.85 22.64 10.45
C GLU A 54 23.45 22.04 10.26
N ILE A 55 23.00 21.84 9.01
CA ILE A 55 21.74 21.13 8.74
C ILE A 55 21.78 19.73 9.37
N THR A 56 22.85 18.98 9.12
CA THR A 56 22.96 17.61 9.63
C THR A 56 22.94 17.58 11.16
N ARG A 57 23.64 18.50 11.81
CA ARG A 57 23.69 18.63 13.26
C ARG A 57 22.30 18.94 13.83
N ARG A 58 21.60 19.93 13.27
CA ARG A 58 20.28 20.37 13.73
C ARG A 58 19.20 19.30 13.54
N LEU A 59 19.20 18.62 12.39
CA LEU A 59 18.26 17.52 12.15
C LEU A 59 18.45 16.38 13.15
N LYS A 60 19.68 16.10 13.57
CA LYS A 60 19.97 15.05 14.56
C LYS A 60 19.64 15.43 16.00
N SER A 61 19.79 16.72 16.36
CA SER A 61 19.64 17.17 17.74
C SER A 61 18.24 17.68 18.09
N SER A 62 17.42 17.97 17.09
CA SER A 62 16.05 18.48 17.27
C SER A 62 15.10 17.41 17.82
N GLU A 63 14.44 17.69 18.95
CA GLU A 63 13.32 16.89 19.49
C GLU A 63 12.20 16.71 18.46
N TYR A 64 11.91 17.76 17.69
CA TYR A 64 10.87 17.76 16.65
C TYR A 64 11.09 16.69 15.59
N PHE A 65 12.36 16.36 15.29
CA PHE A 65 12.71 15.33 14.33
C PHE A 65 13.04 13.97 14.94
N LYS A 66 13.13 13.84 16.29
CA LYS A 66 13.55 12.58 16.94
C LYS A 66 12.60 11.42 16.65
N ASP A 67 11.31 11.69 16.56
CA ASP A 67 10.31 10.65 16.30
C ASP A 67 10.07 10.38 14.81
N VAL A 68 10.65 11.21 13.93
CA VAL A 68 10.47 11.13 12.48
C VAL A 68 11.39 10.10 11.85
N ASP A 69 12.56 9.88 12.46
CA ASP A 69 13.53 8.86 12.05
C ASP A 69 13.34 7.54 12.84
N ARG A 70 12.18 7.36 13.51
CA ARG A 70 11.81 6.03 14.02
C ARG A 70 11.76 5.09 12.82
N ASP A 71 12.74 4.20 12.77
CA ASP A 71 12.79 3.13 11.78
C ASP A 71 11.64 2.13 11.94
N GLU A 72 10.86 2.25 13.02
CA GLU A 72 9.78 1.37 13.44
C GLU A 72 8.38 1.85 13.04
N MET A 73 7.46 0.89 12.89
CA MET A 73 6.05 1.16 12.63
C MET A 73 5.43 2.03 13.75
N PRO A 74 4.76 3.16 13.46
CA PRO A 74 4.12 3.97 14.48
C PRO A 74 3.04 3.21 15.27
N GLU A 75 2.87 3.50 16.56
CA GLU A 75 1.94 2.78 17.46
C GLU A 75 0.51 2.70 16.91
N HIS A 76 0.00 3.80 16.36
CA HIS A 76 -1.36 3.80 15.80
C HIS A 76 -1.51 2.88 14.56
N ILE A 77 -0.43 2.58 13.84
CA ILE A 77 -0.44 1.58 12.76
C ILE A 77 -0.28 0.17 13.36
N GLN A 78 0.58 0.01 14.39
CA GLN A 78 0.70 -1.25 15.11
C GLN A 78 -0.64 -1.69 15.71
N ALA A 79 -1.35 -0.79 16.40
CA ALA A 79 -2.69 -1.03 16.94
C ALA A 79 -3.67 -1.47 15.85
N TRP A 80 -3.72 -0.76 14.72
CA TRP A 80 -4.58 -1.14 13.60
C TRP A 80 -4.24 -2.52 13.03
N CYS A 81 -2.94 -2.85 12.88
CA CYS A 81 -2.51 -4.17 12.43
C CYS A 81 -2.89 -5.25 13.46
N ARG A 82 -2.70 -4.97 14.75
CA ARG A 82 -3.07 -5.85 15.87
C ARG A 82 -4.56 -6.17 15.85
N ASP A 83 -5.41 -5.16 15.70
CA ASP A 83 -6.86 -5.33 15.61
C ASP A 83 -7.24 -6.16 14.39
N LEU A 84 -6.64 -5.88 13.23
CA LEU A 84 -6.87 -6.64 12.00
C LEU A 84 -6.51 -8.12 12.15
N VAL A 85 -5.36 -8.44 12.74
CA VAL A 85 -4.87 -9.82 12.83
C VAL A 85 -5.51 -10.63 13.95
N ASN A 86 -6.15 -9.98 14.92
CA ASN A 86 -6.78 -10.61 16.08
C ASN A 86 -8.31 -10.71 15.98
N ASP A 87 -8.96 -9.97 15.06
CA ASP A 87 -10.40 -10.09 14.77
C ASP A 87 -10.65 -10.86 13.46
N PRO A 88 -11.11 -12.13 13.53
CA PRO A 88 -11.40 -12.94 12.35
C PRO A 88 -12.44 -12.33 11.40
N GLN A 89 -13.39 -11.54 11.91
CA GLN A 89 -14.41 -10.91 11.05
C GLN A 89 -13.80 -9.75 10.26
N THR A 90 -12.97 -8.93 10.91
CA THR A 90 -12.25 -7.84 10.24
C THR A 90 -11.25 -8.37 9.23
N GLU A 91 -10.49 -9.40 9.57
CA GLU A 91 -9.59 -10.06 8.62
C GLU A 91 -10.33 -10.71 7.44
N ARG A 92 -11.46 -11.40 7.69
CA ARG A 92 -12.30 -11.93 6.62
C ARG A 92 -12.75 -10.84 5.67
N ARG A 93 -13.18 -9.68 6.18
CA ARG A 93 -13.54 -8.54 5.34
C ARG A 93 -12.33 -8.05 4.53
N PHE A 94 -11.15 -7.96 5.15
CA PHE A 94 -9.91 -7.54 4.50
C PHE A 94 -9.56 -8.41 3.30
N HIS A 95 -9.59 -9.73 3.47
CA HIS A 95 -9.32 -10.71 2.39
C HIS A 95 -10.35 -10.72 1.26
N ASN A 96 -11.51 -10.09 1.45
CA ASN A 96 -12.61 -10.08 0.49
C ASN A 96 -12.97 -8.67 0.00
N LEU A 97 -12.13 -7.65 0.23
CA LEU A 97 -12.45 -6.26 -0.15
C LEU A 97 -12.78 -6.12 -1.64
N HIS A 98 -12.07 -6.82 -2.53
CA HIS A 98 -12.36 -6.81 -3.97
C HIS A 98 -13.77 -7.29 -4.28
N ARG A 99 -14.24 -8.33 -3.58
CA ARG A 99 -15.58 -8.90 -3.72
C ARG A 99 -16.64 -8.02 -3.06
N ILE A 100 -16.35 -7.47 -1.88
CA ILE A 100 -17.25 -6.55 -1.17
C ILE A 100 -17.49 -5.29 -2.00
N PHE A 101 -16.44 -4.70 -2.56
CA PHE A 101 -16.57 -3.50 -3.40
C PHE A 101 -17.29 -3.80 -4.70
N ARG A 102 -17.01 -4.93 -5.35
CA ARG A 102 -17.76 -5.39 -6.53
C ARG A 102 -19.24 -5.56 -6.21
N ALA A 103 -19.59 -6.30 -5.16
CA ALA A 103 -20.99 -6.54 -4.79
C ALA A 103 -21.74 -5.23 -4.50
N LYS A 104 -21.11 -4.28 -3.83
CA LYS A 104 -21.69 -2.94 -3.59
C LYS A 104 -21.86 -2.14 -4.88
N ALA A 105 -20.99 -2.30 -5.87
CA ALA A 105 -21.14 -1.67 -7.18
C ALA A 105 -22.27 -2.33 -7.98
N GLU A 106 -22.33 -3.67 -7.96
CA GLU A 106 -23.39 -4.45 -8.61
C GLU A 106 -24.77 -4.08 -8.07
N GLN A 107 -24.93 -3.87 -6.76
CA GLN A 107 -26.19 -3.36 -6.19
C GLN A 107 -26.67 -2.04 -6.79
N VAL A 108 -25.75 -1.15 -7.18
CA VAL A 108 -26.09 0.13 -7.82
C VAL A 108 -26.36 -0.08 -9.32
N ILE A 109 -25.58 -0.94 -9.97
CA ILE A 109 -25.77 -1.32 -11.38
C ILE A 109 -27.13 -2.00 -11.59
N ASP A 110 -27.53 -2.89 -10.69
CA ASP A 110 -28.79 -3.64 -10.78
C ASP A 110 -30.01 -2.72 -10.74
N GLY A 111 -29.91 -1.59 -10.03
CA GLY A 111 -30.93 -0.54 -10.06
C GLY A 111 -31.02 0.24 -11.37
N ALA A 112 -30.05 0.07 -12.28
CA ALA A 112 -29.99 0.72 -13.59
C ALA A 112 -30.09 -0.29 -14.75
N ARG A 113 -30.51 -1.54 -14.47
CA ARG A 113 -30.83 -2.51 -15.50
C ARG A 113 -32.20 -2.22 -16.11
N ASP A 114 -32.32 -2.45 -17.41
CA ASP A 114 -33.62 -2.40 -18.10
C ASP A 114 -34.48 -3.64 -17.81
N ALA A 115 -35.67 -3.69 -18.39
CA ALA A 115 -36.62 -4.79 -18.22
C ALA A 115 -36.09 -6.14 -18.70
N ASP A 116 -35.11 -6.13 -19.62
CA ASP A 116 -34.45 -7.32 -20.16
C ASP A 116 -33.18 -7.69 -19.37
N GLY A 117 -32.86 -6.94 -18.32
CA GLY A 117 -31.72 -7.15 -17.45
C GLY A 117 -30.40 -6.61 -18.00
N HIS A 118 -30.40 -5.87 -19.10
CA HIS A 118 -29.19 -5.24 -19.63
C HIS A 118 -28.87 -3.98 -18.84
N PHE A 119 -27.59 -3.81 -18.51
CA PHE A 119 -27.12 -2.61 -17.84
C PHE A 119 -27.05 -1.45 -18.84
N ASP A 120 -27.85 -0.41 -18.62
CA ASP A 120 -27.75 0.85 -19.34
C ASP A 120 -27.18 1.93 -18.42
N ALA A 121 -25.97 2.38 -18.75
CA ALA A 121 -25.29 3.44 -18.04
C ALA A 121 -26.02 4.80 -18.10
N GLY A 122 -26.94 5.00 -19.05
CA GLY A 122 -27.80 6.18 -19.18
C GLY A 122 -28.86 6.27 -18.08
N HIS A 123 -29.23 5.16 -17.45
CA HIS A 123 -30.16 5.16 -16.31
C HIS A 123 -29.49 5.52 -14.97
N LEU A 124 -28.17 5.59 -14.91
CA LEU A 124 -27.45 6.04 -13.73
C LEU A 124 -27.43 7.57 -13.67
N GLY A 125 -27.99 8.14 -12.60
CA GLY A 125 -27.73 9.54 -12.25
C GLY A 125 -26.24 9.77 -11.93
N ASP A 126 -25.77 11.01 -12.03
CA ASP A 126 -24.35 11.37 -11.87
C ASP A 126 -23.72 10.85 -10.56
N ARG A 127 -24.49 10.91 -9.47
CA ARG A 127 -24.04 10.45 -8.15
C ARG A 127 -23.80 8.95 -8.13
N ASP A 128 -24.72 8.18 -8.69
CA ASP A 128 -24.64 6.72 -8.73
C ASP A 128 -23.60 6.26 -9.75
N ARG A 129 -23.48 6.96 -10.88
CA ARG A 129 -22.39 6.75 -11.84
C ARG A 129 -21.02 6.89 -11.18
N LEU A 130 -20.79 7.99 -10.46
CA LEU A 130 -19.53 8.20 -9.74
C LEU A 130 -19.31 7.15 -8.64
N ARG A 131 -20.37 6.75 -7.94
CA ARG A 131 -20.32 5.72 -6.90
C ARG A 131 -19.93 4.35 -7.46
N VAL A 132 -20.52 3.94 -8.58
CA VAL A 132 -20.20 2.69 -9.31
C VAL A 132 -18.75 2.70 -9.77
N ILE A 133 -18.32 3.79 -10.42
CA ILE A 133 -16.93 3.96 -10.87
C ILE A 133 -15.96 3.84 -9.70
N ARG A 134 -16.23 4.55 -8.59
CA ARG A 134 -15.42 4.53 -7.38
C ARG A 134 -15.26 3.11 -6.85
N LEU A 135 -16.37 2.41 -6.62
CA LEU A 135 -16.38 1.07 -6.07
C LEU A 135 -15.71 0.06 -7.02
N GLY A 136 -16.00 0.15 -8.31
CA GLY A 136 -15.42 -0.74 -9.32
C GLY A 136 -13.92 -0.59 -9.48
N VAL A 137 -13.40 0.64 -9.49
CA VAL A 137 -11.94 0.89 -9.49
C VAL A 137 -11.30 0.34 -8.22
N CYS A 138 -11.89 0.59 -7.04
CA CYS A 138 -11.38 0.03 -5.79
C CYS A 138 -11.40 -1.50 -5.79
N ALA A 139 -12.46 -2.12 -6.30
CA ALA A 139 -12.59 -3.57 -6.41
C ALA A 139 -11.46 -4.19 -7.24
N ALA A 140 -11.24 -3.65 -8.45
CA ALA A 140 -10.20 -4.12 -9.37
C ALA A 140 -8.78 -3.93 -8.82
N VAL A 141 -8.48 -2.78 -8.20
CA VAL A 141 -7.17 -2.58 -7.54
C VAL A 141 -6.98 -3.54 -6.37
N CYS A 142 -8.02 -3.79 -5.57
CA CYS A 142 -7.95 -4.77 -4.48
C CYS A 142 -7.76 -6.20 -5.02
N ALA A 143 -8.35 -6.55 -6.16
CA ALA A 143 -8.17 -7.86 -6.79
C ALA A 143 -6.69 -8.09 -7.15
N ILE A 144 -6.04 -7.11 -7.78
CA ILE A 144 -4.59 -7.16 -8.09
C ILE A 144 -3.76 -7.31 -6.81
N VAL A 145 -4.08 -6.51 -5.78
CA VAL A 145 -3.27 -6.44 -4.55
C VAL A 145 -3.40 -7.68 -3.67
N LEU A 146 -4.63 -8.17 -3.44
CA LEU A 146 -4.91 -9.27 -2.52
C LEU A 146 -4.67 -10.63 -3.15
N THR A 147 -4.93 -10.76 -4.45
CA THR A 147 -4.87 -12.06 -5.13
C THR A 147 -3.65 -12.20 -6.03
N GLY A 148 -2.97 -11.09 -6.34
CA GLY A 148 -1.66 -11.09 -6.98
C GLY A 148 -0.60 -10.64 -5.99
N ARG A 149 -0.21 -9.36 -6.06
CA ARG A 149 0.92 -8.81 -5.31
C ARG A 149 0.55 -7.47 -4.67
N PRO A 150 0.94 -7.21 -3.40
CA PRO A 150 0.70 -5.92 -2.77
C PRO A 150 1.61 -4.86 -3.39
N LEU A 151 1.18 -4.29 -4.51
CA LEU A 151 1.86 -3.22 -5.25
C LEU A 151 1.78 -1.88 -4.49
N ARG A 152 2.73 -0.98 -4.76
CA ARG A 152 2.65 0.39 -4.23
C ARG A 152 1.52 1.10 -4.96
N LEU A 153 0.88 2.08 -4.31
CA LEU A 153 -0.29 2.76 -4.86
C LEU A 153 -0.13 3.12 -6.34
N ARG A 154 0.92 3.89 -6.67
CA ARG A 154 1.20 4.32 -8.05
C ARG A 154 1.36 3.15 -9.01
N ASN A 155 2.07 2.11 -8.61
CA ASN A 155 2.29 0.92 -9.44
C ASN A 155 0.98 0.18 -9.70
N ALA A 156 0.09 0.09 -8.71
CA ALA A 156 -1.20 -0.57 -8.86
C ALA A 156 -2.13 0.20 -9.81
N ILE A 157 -2.24 1.53 -9.66
CA ILE A 157 -3.18 2.33 -10.46
C ILE A 157 -2.63 2.76 -11.84
N TRP A 158 -1.34 2.60 -12.10
CA TRP A 158 -0.70 2.99 -13.37
C TRP A 158 -0.27 1.81 -14.25
N LEU A 159 -0.82 0.62 -13.97
CA LEU A 159 -0.69 -0.51 -14.89
C LEU A 159 -1.28 -0.15 -16.26
N ARG A 160 -0.57 -0.56 -17.30
CA ARG A 160 -0.93 -0.34 -18.71
C ARG A 160 -1.28 -1.68 -19.31
N TYR A 161 -2.51 -1.82 -19.78
CA TYR A 161 -2.97 -3.09 -20.37
C TYR A 161 -2.88 -3.11 -21.90
N ARG A 162 -2.40 -2.00 -22.50
CA ARG A 162 -2.18 -1.87 -23.94
C ARG A 162 -1.02 -0.91 -24.25
N GLY A 163 -0.63 -0.89 -25.52
CA GLY A 163 0.50 -0.11 -26.02
C GLY A 163 1.84 -0.82 -25.81
N ARG A 164 2.92 -0.24 -26.36
CA ARG A 164 4.26 -0.85 -26.38
C ARG A 164 4.86 -1.11 -24.99
N ARG A 165 4.40 -0.40 -23.96
CA ARG A 165 4.83 -0.54 -22.56
C ARG A 165 3.74 -1.18 -21.68
N ALA A 166 2.87 -1.99 -22.28
CA ALA A 166 1.89 -2.76 -21.51
C ALA A 166 2.62 -3.66 -20.51
N ASN A 167 2.11 -3.68 -19.28
CA ASN A 167 2.69 -4.42 -18.16
C ASN A 167 1.62 -5.12 -17.30
N ILE A 168 0.42 -5.26 -17.85
CA ILE A 168 -0.61 -6.22 -17.41
C ILE A 168 -1.31 -6.79 -18.65
N ASN A 169 -1.61 -8.09 -18.66
CA ASN A 169 -2.18 -8.77 -19.83
C ASN A 169 -3.45 -9.56 -19.48
N PRO A 170 -4.65 -9.04 -19.81
CA PRO A 170 -5.91 -9.76 -19.58
C PRO A 170 -5.97 -11.12 -20.27
N LYS A 171 -5.30 -11.29 -21.42
CA LYS A 171 -5.29 -12.54 -22.19
C LYS A 171 -4.36 -13.61 -21.61
N ALA A 172 -3.47 -13.24 -20.70
CA ALA A 172 -2.54 -14.15 -20.03
C ALA A 172 -2.91 -14.30 -18.54
N GLY A 173 -4.20 -14.50 -18.25
CA GLY A 173 -4.67 -14.66 -16.87
C GLY A 173 -4.37 -13.45 -15.99
N TRP A 174 -4.38 -12.25 -16.57
CA TRP A 174 -4.07 -10.99 -15.90
C TRP A 174 -2.65 -10.88 -15.34
N GLU A 175 -1.69 -11.62 -15.90
CA GLU A 175 -0.26 -11.49 -15.55
C GLU A 175 0.20 -10.03 -15.64
N PHE A 176 0.91 -9.55 -14.62
CA PHE A 176 1.47 -8.21 -14.57
C PHE A 176 2.89 -8.20 -13.99
N PHE A 177 3.65 -7.17 -14.33
CA PHE A 177 4.99 -6.92 -13.77
C PHE A 177 5.23 -5.41 -13.64
N ILE A 178 6.24 -5.02 -12.85
CA ILE A 178 6.67 -3.60 -12.78
C ILE A 178 8.10 -3.51 -13.30
N PRO A 179 8.36 -2.70 -14.34
CA PRO A 179 9.70 -2.57 -14.88
C PRO A 179 10.61 -1.81 -13.90
N ALA A 180 11.92 -2.02 -14.01
CA ALA A 180 12.92 -1.54 -13.05
C ALA A 180 12.86 -0.01 -12.85
N GLU A 181 12.68 0.74 -13.93
CA GLU A 181 12.58 2.19 -13.94
C GLU A 181 11.33 2.75 -13.24
N GLU A 182 10.31 1.92 -13.00
CA GLU A 182 9.09 2.27 -12.25
C GLU A 182 9.06 1.68 -10.84
N ALA A 183 10.01 0.79 -10.52
CA ALA A 183 10.15 0.24 -9.20
C ALA A 183 10.95 1.20 -8.31
N LYS A 184 10.47 1.43 -7.08
CA LYS A 184 11.16 2.30 -6.11
C LYS A 184 12.61 1.87 -5.85
N ALA A 185 12.89 0.58 -5.91
CA ALA A 185 14.22 0.02 -5.67
C ALA A 185 15.11 -0.01 -6.93
N GLY A 186 14.61 0.41 -8.10
CA GLY A 186 15.35 0.30 -9.37
C GLY A 186 15.51 -1.14 -9.87
N VAL A 187 14.76 -2.09 -9.32
CA VAL A 187 14.80 -3.51 -9.69
C VAL A 187 13.42 -3.94 -10.15
N LYS A 188 13.36 -4.66 -11.28
CA LYS A 188 12.11 -5.19 -11.84
C LYS A 188 11.37 -6.00 -10.77
N ILE A 189 10.08 -5.72 -10.61
CA ILE A 189 9.19 -6.61 -9.85
C ILE A 189 8.73 -7.68 -10.83
N PRO A 190 9.02 -8.96 -10.56
CA PRO A 190 8.75 -10.05 -11.50
C PRO A 190 7.26 -10.25 -11.74
N GLU A 191 6.98 -10.98 -12.81
CA GLU A 191 5.66 -11.38 -13.27
C GLU A 191 4.87 -12.11 -12.18
N MET A 192 3.58 -11.80 -12.09
CA MET A 192 2.62 -12.48 -11.22
C MET A 192 1.22 -12.35 -11.78
N SER A 193 0.41 -13.39 -11.60
CA SER A 193 -1.01 -13.39 -11.97
C SER A 193 -1.91 -13.35 -10.73
N PRO A 194 -2.98 -12.55 -10.74
CA PRO A 194 -4.07 -12.65 -9.77
C PRO A 194 -4.61 -14.09 -9.67
N ARG A 195 -4.78 -14.59 -8.46
CA ARG A 195 -5.27 -15.94 -8.19
C ARG A 195 -6.73 -16.13 -8.61
N ALA A 196 -6.97 -17.10 -9.50
CA ALA A 196 -8.30 -17.46 -10.00
C ALA A 196 -9.23 -18.00 -8.89
N ASP A 197 -8.71 -18.86 -8.00
CA ASP A 197 -9.47 -19.43 -6.87
C ASP A 197 -9.90 -18.38 -5.84
N ARG A 198 -9.36 -17.16 -5.95
CA ARG A 198 -9.72 -15.99 -5.14
C ARG A 198 -10.56 -14.97 -5.91
N GLN A 199 -11.08 -15.31 -7.09
CA GLN A 199 -11.88 -14.45 -7.98
C GLN A 199 -11.13 -13.19 -8.43
N GLY A 200 -9.79 -13.23 -8.49
CA GLY A 200 -8.98 -12.10 -8.94
C GLY A 200 -9.29 -11.70 -10.40
N PRO A 201 -9.07 -12.62 -11.36
CA PRO A 201 -9.42 -12.44 -12.76
C PRO A 201 -10.89 -12.06 -12.98
N ASP A 202 -11.83 -12.74 -12.32
CA ASP A 202 -13.27 -12.48 -12.49
C ASP A 202 -13.66 -11.03 -12.16
N VAL A 203 -13.07 -10.44 -11.11
CA VAL A 203 -13.29 -9.03 -10.75
C VAL A 203 -12.66 -8.10 -11.78
N LEU A 204 -11.52 -8.45 -12.36
CA LEU A 204 -10.85 -7.64 -13.37
C LEU A 204 -11.57 -7.68 -14.73
N ASP A 205 -12.09 -8.84 -15.12
CA ASP A 205 -12.92 -9.01 -16.31
C ASP A 205 -14.24 -8.24 -16.17
N TRP A 206 -14.88 -8.34 -15.00
CA TRP A 206 -16.05 -7.51 -14.67
C TRP A 206 -15.72 -6.02 -14.74
N TYR A 207 -14.58 -5.58 -14.20
CA TYR A 207 -14.18 -4.18 -14.27
C TYR A 207 -13.98 -3.70 -15.72
N LEU A 208 -13.34 -4.47 -16.60
CA LEU A 208 -13.18 -4.10 -18.00
C LEU A 208 -14.50 -4.01 -18.74
N ARG A 209 -15.45 -4.89 -18.42
CA ARG A 209 -16.74 -4.97 -19.09
C ARG A 209 -17.70 -3.88 -18.63
N GLU A 210 -17.85 -3.71 -17.32
CA GLU A 210 -18.93 -2.88 -16.76
C GLU A 210 -18.45 -1.49 -16.32
N ILE A 211 -17.24 -1.39 -15.78
CA ILE A 211 -16.80 -0.17 -15.07
C ILE A 211 -15.94 0.72 -15.96
N ARG A 212 -14.96 0.13 -16.64
CA ARG A 212 -14.01 0.89 -17.45
C ARG A 212 -14.70 1.68 -18.58
N PRO A 213 -15.73 1.17 -19.29
CA PRO A 213 -16.46 1.94 -20.30
C PRO A 213 -17.17 3.17 -19.74
N LEU A 214 -17.50 3.19 -18.43
CA LEU A 214 -18.08 4.37 -17.79
C LEU A 214 -17.07 5.51 -17.63
N ILE A 215 -15.78 5.20 -17.63
CA ILE A 215 -14.66 6.14 -17.43
C ILE A 215 -14.05 6.55 -18.77
N ASP A 216 -13.83 5.59 -19.67
CA ASP A 216 -13.12 5.76 -20.94
C ASP A 216 -13.90 5.06 -22.07
N PRO A 217 -15.09 5.56 -22.45
CA PRO A 217 -15.99 4.90 -23.41
C PRO A 217 -15.35 4.75 -24.79
N ASP A 218 -14.59 5.75 -25.24
CA ASP A 218 -13.87 5.72 -26.52
C ASP A 218 -12.59 4.88 -26.45
N ASN A 219 -12.28 4.27 -25.30
CA ASN A 219 -11.10 3.48 -25.08
C ASN A 219 -9.80 4.21 -25.51
N LYS A 220 -9.61 5.45 -25.04
CA LYS A 220 -8.49 6.35 -25.38
C LYS A 220 -7.29 6.24 -24.43
N SER A 221 -7.46 5.76 -23.19
CA SER A 221 -6.37 5.60 -22.22
C SER A 221 -5.64 4.26 -22.33
N ILE A 222 -4.31 4.25 -22.36
CA ILE A 222 -3.53 3.00 -22.33
C ILE A 222 -3.51 2.32 -20.95
N TYR A 223 -3.91 3.07 -19.92
CA TYR A 223 -3.92 2.62 -18.55
C TYR A 223 -5.15 1.76 -18.28
N LEU A 224 -4.98 0.75 -17.43
CA LEU A 224 -6.09 -0.07 -16.96
C LEU A 224 -7.08 0.79 -16.18
N PHE A 225 -6.56 1.69 -15.34
CA PHE A 225 -7.32 2.68 -14.60
C PHE A 225 -7.14 4.07 -15.24
N ALA A 226 -8.11 4.43 -16.09
CA ALA A 226 -8.14 5.70 -16.80
C ALA A 226 -8.46 6.88 -15.87
N SER A 227 -8.09 8.09 -16.28
CA SER A 227 -8.51 9.32 -15.59
C SER A 227 -9.98 9.61 -15.86
N ILE A 228 -10.73 9.99 -14.82
CA ILE A 228 -12.09 10.55 -14.98
C ILE A 228 -12.10 12.04 -15.37
N GLN A 229 -10.95 12.72 -15.28
CA GLN A 229 -10.83 14.17 -15.55
C GLN A 229 -10.18 14.47 -16.90
N THR A 230 -9.42 13.53 -17.45
CA THR A 230 -8.57 13.76 -18.62
C THR A 230 -8.69 12.58 -19.56
N ALA A 231 -9.31 12.78 -20.73
CA ALA A 231 -9.39 11.76 -21.76
C ALA A 231 -8.00 11.22 -22.12
N GLY A 232 -7.85 9.91 -22.21
CA GLY A 232 -6.54 9.26 -22.45
C GLY A 232 -5.58 9.26 -21.26
N GLY A 233 -5.88 9.99 -20.19
CA GLY A 233 -5.04 10.12 -19.00
C GLY A 233 -5.06 8.89 -18.09
N ARG A 234 -4.21 8.94 -17.06
CA ARG A 234 -4.12 7.93 -16.00
C ARG A 234 -4.81 8.39 -14.73
N MET A 235 -5.29 7.44 -13.93
CA MET A 235 -5.86 7.71 -12.61
C MET A 235 -4.95 8.58 -11.74
N ASN A 236 -5.54 9.62 -11.13
CA ASN A 236 -4.84 10.49 -10.20
C ASN A 236 -4.69 9.79 -8.83
N PRO A 237 -3.48 9.72 -8.24
CA PRO A 237 -3.26 9.05 -6.96
C PRO A 237 -4.08 9.62 -5.79
N SER A 238 -4.31 10.92 -5.76
CA SER A 238 -5.09 11.57 -4.70
C SER A 238 -6.58 11.25 -4.82
N THR A 239 -7.12 11.27 -6.04
CA THR A 239 -8.49 10.82 -6.30
C THR A 239 -8.71 9.39 -5.84
N PHE A 240 -7.84 8.47 -6.26
CA PHE A 240 -7.94 7.08 -5.82
C PHE A 240 -7.79 6.92 -4.31
N ARG A 241 -6.87 7.65 -3.65
CA ARG A 241 -6.68 7.55 -2.20
C ARG A 241 -7.98 7.88 -1.45
N ASN A 242 -8.66 8.96 -1.85
CA ASN A 242 -9.91 9.38 -1.25
C ASN A 242 -11.02 8.33 -1.49
N TRP A 243 -11.08 7.80 -2.71
CA TRP A 243 -12.02 6.73 -3.07
C TRP A 243 -11.82 5.47 -2.26
N PHE A 244 -10.58 4.98 -2.18
CA PHE A 244 -10.22 3.79 -1.43
C PHE A 244 -10.50 3.95 0.05
N GLN A 245 -10.10 5.08 0.64
CA GLN A 245 -10.33 5.33 2.07
C GLN A 245 -11.83 5.37 2.40
N SER A 246 -12.63 6.07 1.60
CA SER A 246 -14.08 6.07 1.78
C SER A 246 -14.68 4.67 1.60
N ALA A 247 -14.30 3.93 0.55
CA ALA A 247 -14.82 2.59 0.31
C ALA A 247 -14.44 1.61 1.43
N ALA A 248 -13.20 1.68 1.93
CA ALA A 248 -12.70 0.86 3.03
C ALA A 248 -13.43 1.18 4.36
N ASN A 249 -13.67 2.47 4.65
CA ASN A 249 -14.52 2.89 5.76
C ASN A 249 -15.94 2.30 5.63
N ASP A 250 -16.57 2.42 4.46
CA ASP A 250 -17.91 1.87 4.20
C ASP A 250 -17.96 0.34 4.33
N ALA A 251 -16.84 -0.35 4.11
CA ALA A 251 -16.71 -1.80 4.30
C ALA A 251 -16.38 -2.21 5.75
N GLY A 252 -16.30 -1.25 6.68
CA GLY A 252 -16.02 -1.50 8.08
C GLY A 252 -14.55 -1.84 8.37
N ILE A 253 -13.61 -1.43 7.51
CA ILE A 253 -12.18 -1.54 7.75
C ILE A 253 -11.50 -0.20 7.41
N PRO A 254 -11.59 0.81 8.29
CA PRO A 254 -11.02 2.12 8.01
C PRO A 254 -9.52 2.07 7.80
N MET A 255 -9.04 2.40 6.60
CA MET A 255 -7.61 2.36 6.30
C MET A 255 -7.20 3.20 5.09
N THR A 256 -5.92 3.54 5.05
CA THR A 256 -5.26 4.07 3.85
C THR A 256 -4.71 2.93 3.00
N PHE A 257 -4.40 3.20 1.73
CA PHE A 257 -3.73 2.21 0.87
C PHE A 257 -2.35 1.80 1.40
N HIS A 258 -1.71 2.64 2.21
CA HIS A 258 -0.46 2.28 2.87
C HIS A 258 -0.72 1.23 3.95
N ARG A 259 -1.67 1.47 4.86
CA ARG A 259 -2.13 0.50 5.87
C ARG A 259 -2.61 -0.81 5.26
N PHE A 260 -3.23 -0.77 4.08
CA PHE A 260 -3.59 -1.96 3.33
C PHE A 260 -2.40 -2.90 3.07
N ARG A 261 -1.24 -2.34 2.72
CA ARG A 261 0.00 -3.14 2.56
C ARG A 261 0.57 -3.64 3.88
N HIS A 262 0.43 -2.88 4.98
CA HIS A 262 0.83 -3.35 6.31
C HIS A 262 -0.03 -4.53 6.77
N GLY A 263 -1.34 -4.47 6.55
CA GLY A 263 -2.26 -5.55 6.88
C GLY A 263 -1.89 -6.84 6.16
N PHE A 264 -1.60 -6.75 4.86
CA PHE A 264 -1.12 -7.89 4.08
C PHE A 264 0.16 -8.51 4.66
N ALA A 265 1.15 -7.68 4.98
CA ALA A 265 2.43 -8.14 5.55
C ALA A 265 2.25 -8.78 6.94
N SER A 266 1.42 -8.17 7.77
CA SER A 266 1.17 -8.61 9.16
C SER A 266 0.37 -9.90 9.22
N ILE A 267 -0.56 -10.12 8.28
CA ILE A 267 -1.24 -11.41 8.15
C ILE A 267 -0.24 -12.50 7.74
N LEU A 268 0.59 -12.27 6.71
CA LEU A 268 1.57 -13.28 6.29
C LEU A 268 2.57 -13.65 7.40
N ILE A 269 3.05 -12.66 8.16
CA ILE A 269 3.97 -12.95 9.27
C ILE A 269 3.27 -13.74 10.37
N ARG A 270 1.98 -13.46 10.62
CA ARG A 270 1.17 -14.21 11.59
C ARG A 270 0.99 -15.67 11.16
N GLU A 271 0.83 -15.93 9.87
CA GLU A 271 0.75 -17.27 9.30
C GLU A 271 2.10 -18.02 9.31
N GLY A 272 3.19 -17.35 9.73
CA GLY A 272 4.51 -17.96 9.86
C GLY A 272 5.35 -17.88 8.58
N GLU A 273 4.97 -17.04 7.61
CA GLU A 273 5.77 -16.83 6.41
C GLU A 273 7.11 -16.17 6.72
N SER A 274 8.13 -16.55 5.96
CA SER A 274 9.46 -15.96 6.15
C SER A 274 9.48 -14.49 5.75
N MET A 275 10.24 -13.67 6.48
CA MET A 275 10.43 -12.25 6.14
C MET A 275 10.96 -12.04 4.72
N ARG A 276 11.75 -13.00 4.20
CA ARG A 276 12.23 -12.98 2.82
C ARG A 276 11.08 -13.03 1.82
N ILE A 277 10.15 -13.97 1.98
CA ILE A 277 8.97 -14.10 1.11
C ILE A 277 8.10 -12.84 1.21
N ILE A 278 7.89 -12.33 2.43
CA ILE A 278 7.11 -11.10 2.66
C ILE A 278 7.76 -9.90 1.94
N ALA A 279 9.09 -9.76 2.06
CA ALA A 279 9.85 -8.69 1.42
C ALA A 279 9.80 -8.78 -0.11
N ASP A 280 9.93 -9.99 -0.65
CA ASP A 280 9.81 -10.27 -2.07
C ASP A 280 8.42 -9.86 -2.56
N MET A 281 7.33 -10.25 -1.87
CA MET A 281 5.95 -9.87 -2.20
C MET A 281 5.72 -8.37 -2.16
N LEU A 282 6.28 -7.66 -1.19
CA LEU A 282 6.14 -6.21 -1.06
C LEU A 282 7.04 -5.42 -2.03
N ALA A 283 7.96 -6.10 -2.74
CA ALA A 283 9.04 -5.50 -3.51
C ALA A 283 9.83 -4.48 -2.68
N ASN A 284 10.39 -4.98 -1.59
CA ASN A 284 11.09 -4.21 -0.58
C ASN A 284 12.21 -5.05 0.05
N THR A 285 13.08 -4.45 0.87
CA THR A 285 14.14 -5.21 1.55
C THR A 285 13.61 -5.89 2.81
N VAL A 286 14.26 -6.98 3.23
CA VAL A 286 13.97 -7.70 4.49
C VAL A 286 14.00 -6.74 5.68
N GLY A 287 15.06 -5.93 5.80
CA GLY A 287 15.18 -4.96 6.89
C GLY A 287 14.02 -3.96 6.92
N VAL A 288 13.66 -3.36 5.79
CA VAL A 288 12.53 -2.42 5.75
C VAL A 288 11.21 -3.11 6.05
N CYS A 289 11.03 -4.38 5.65
CA CYS A 289 9.79 -5.10 5.97
C CYS A 289 9.68 -5.42 7.45
N ALA A 290 10.77 -5.88 8.06
CA ALA A 290 10.85 -6.21 9.47
C ALA A 290 10.58 -4.99 10.36
N THR A 291 11.19 -3.85 10.06
CA THR A 291 11.06 -2.67 10.94
C THR A 291 9.81 -1.85 10.65
N ARG A 292 9.42 -1.74 9.37
CA ARG A 292 8.37 -0.79 8.95
C ARG A 292 7.05 -1.44 8.56
N TYR A 293 7.01 -2.64 7.97
CA TYR A 293 5.78 -3.14 7.34
C TYR A 293 5.03 -4.21 8.12
N ALA A 294 5.74 -5.22 8.62
CA ALA A 294 5.10 -6.36 9.26
C ALA A 294 4.99 -6.13 10.76
N PHE A 295 3.76 -6.10 11.27
CA PHE A 295 3.53 -6.08 12.70
C PHE A 295 3.80 -7.47 13.28
N LEU A 296 4.78 -7.55 14.17
CA LEU A 296 5.07 -8.73 14.98
C LEU A 296 4.42 -8.55 16.34
N ASP A 297 3.39 -9.34 16.64
CA ASP A 297 2.77 -9.37 17.97
C ASP A 297 3.76 -10.01 18.97
N PRO A 298 4.35 -9.24 19.92
CA PRO A 298 5.38 -9.75 20.82
C PRO A 298 4.84 -10.84 21.75
N ASP A 299 3.61 -10.68 22.24
CA ASP A 299 2.98 -11.61 23.17
C ASP A 299 2.66 -12.94 22.49
N ARG A 300 2.24 -12.89 21.22
CA ARG A 300 2.05 -14.10 20.41
C ARG A 300 3.38 -14.76 20.10
N SER A 301 4.40 -13.97 19.77
CA SER A 301 5.73 -14.49 19.45
C SER A 301 6.36 -15.20 20.65
N ALA A 302 6.23 -14.61 21.85
CA ALA A 302 6.65 -15.23 23.10
C ALA A 302 5.92 -16.55 23.38
N ARG A 303 4.59 -16.58 23.20
CA ARG A 303 3.79 -17.81 23.35
C ARG A 303 4.20 -18.90 22.36
N GLN A 304 4.38 -18.56 21.08
CA GLN A 304 4.85 -19.51 20.06
C GLN A 304 6.24 -20.06 20.38
N ALA A 305 7.14 -19.21 20.90
CA ALA A 305 8.47 -19.65 21.34
C ALA A 305 8.39 -20.60 22.54
N GLN A 306 7.53 -20.31 23.51
CA GLN A 306 7.29 -21.20 24.67
C GLN A 306 6.72 -22.56 24.24
N GLU A 307 5.75 -22.59 23.33
CA GLU A 307 5.22 -23.83 22.78
C GLU A 307 6.27 -24.61 21.99
N ALA A 308 7.12 -23.91 21.21
CA ALA A 308 8.21 -24.54 20.47
C ALA A 308 9.25 -25.16 21.42
N MET A 309 9.58 -24.48 22.52
CA MET A 309 10.45 -25.02 23.57
C MET A 309 9.84 -26.23 24.27
N THR A 310 8.52 -26.21 24.52
CA THR A 310 7.79 -27.35 25.09
C THR A 310 7.88 -28.57 24.16
N ARG A 311 7.61 -28.39 22.86
CA ARG A 311 7.77 -29.45 21.85
C ARG A 311 9.20 -29.98 21.76
N ALA A 312 10.19 -29.11 21.91
CA ALA A 312 11.61 -29.49 21.89
C ALA A 312 11.99 -30.31 23.14
N ALA A 313 11.51 -29.92 24.32
CA ALA A 313 11.68 -30.65 25.56
C ALA A 313 11.08 -32.06 25.47
N ASP A 314 9.82 -32.18 25.03
CA ASP A 314 9.15 -33.48 24.84
C ASP A 314 9.93 -34.41 23.90
N LYS A 315 10.50 -33.85 22.82
CA LYS A 315 11.30 -34.60 21.85
C LYS A 315 12.62 -35.08 22.46
N ALA A 316 13.24 -34.26 23.31
CA ALA A 316 14.45 -34.64 24.03
C ALA A 316 14.17 -35.77 25.04
N GLU A 317 13.10 -35.68 25.82
CA GLU A 317 12.69 -36.73 26.77
C GLU A 317 12.38 -38.06 26.07
N ARG A 318 11.67 -38.01 24.95
CA ARG A 318 11.38 -39.21 24.13
C ARG A 318 12.66 -39.87 23.60
N ARG A 319 13.69 -39.10 23.25
CA ARG A 319 14.99 -39.63 22.81
C ARG A 319 15.71 -40.35 23.95
N ILE A 320 15.71 -39.78 25.16
CA ILE A 320 16.29 -40.42 26.35
C ILE A 320 15.59 -41.75 26.64
N ARG A 321 14.26 -41.78 26.64
CA ARG A 321 13.47 -43.01 26.87
C ARG A 321 13.70 -44.11 25.82
N LYS A 322 13.99 -43.75 24.57
CA LYS A 322 14.35 -44.70 23.51
C LYS A 322 15.82 -45.16 23.57
N GLY A 323 16.72 -44.30 24.05
CA GLY A 323 18.14 -44.61 24.22
C GLY A 323 18.44 -45.50 25.43
N GLY A 324 17.69 -45.36 26.53
CA GLY A 324 17.83 -46.17 27.75
C GLY A 324 17.18 -47.56 27.69
N ARG A 325 16.78 -48.03 26.51
CA ARG A 325 16.16 -49.35 26.26
C ARG A 325 17.08 -50.30 25.48
N ARG A 326 18.38 -50.00 25.41
CA ARG A 326 19.40 -50.84 24.79
C ARG A 326 20.25 -51.54 25.84
#